data_AF-A0A7C0VC21-F1
#
_entry.id   AF-A0A7C0VC21-F1
#
_cell.length_a   1.000
_cell.length_b   1.000
_cell.length_c   1.000
_cell.angle_alpha   90.00
_cell.angle_beta   90.00
_cell.angle_gamma   90.00
#
_symmetry.space_group_name_H-M   'P 1'
#
loop_
_entity.id
_entity.type
_entity.pdbx_description
1 polymer ?
#
loop_
_entity_poly.entity_id
_entity_poly.type
_entity_poly.pdbx_seq_one_letter_code
_entity_poly.pdbx_strand_id
1 'polypeptide(L)'
;MDINSIDWEEIIKMVNSKGEISFERLRDYLGGDEILIEEVVEKLQKGGVNVVTEESIEMRKRLEESQKKALRKTDDAVKLYLREMGRIQLLTKEEERRLAKQMDDGRRKICEY
;
A
#
# COMPACT_ATOMS: atom_id res chain seq x y z
N MET A 1 25.77 31.17 -11.87
CA MET A 1 24.80 32.06 -11.20
C MET A 1 25.03 31.93 -9.71
N ASP A 2 24.98 33.02 -8.94
CA ASP A 2 25.13 32.94 -7.48
C ASP A 2 23.83 32.47 -6.81
N ILE A 3 23.95 31.67 -5.76
CA ILE A 3 22.80 31.16 -4.98
C ILE A 3 21.94 32.27 -4.36
N ASN A 4 22.50 33.46 -4.17
CA ASN A 4 21.80 34.62 -3.62
C ASN A 4 20.95 35.36 -4.66
N SER A 5 21.08 35.04 -5.95
CA SER A 5 20.24 35.58 -7.02
C SER A 5 19.05 34.67 -7.34
N ILE A 6 18.91 33.54 -6.64
CA ILE A 6 17.81 32.60 -6.85
C ILE A 6 16.54 33.15 -6.20
N ASP A 7 15.50 33.31 -7.00
CA ASP A 7 14.17 33.66 -6.51
C ASP A 7 13.49 32.44 -5.88
N TRP A 8 13.50 32.39 -4.55
CA TRP A 8 12.89 31.31 -3.77
C TRP A 8 11.36 31.36 -3.78
N GLU A 9 10.74 32.52 -4.03
CA GLU A 9 9.27 32.62 -4.11
C GLU A 9 8.75 31.88 -5.34
N GLU A 10 9.46 31.99 -6.47
CA GLU A 10 9.14 31.25 -7.69
C GLU A 10 9.34 29.75 -7.50
N ILE A 11 10.43 29.32 -6.84
CA ILE A 11 10.64 27.90 -6.52
C ILE A 11 9.50 27.36 -5.66
N ILE A 12 9.07 28.10 -4.63
CA ILE A 12 7.96 27.69 -3.75
C ILE A 12 6.64 27.60 -4.50
N LYS A 13 6.36 28.48 -5.48
CA LYS A 13 5.19 28.37 -6.35
C LYS A 13 5.22 27.12 -7.24
N MET A 14 6.41 26.64 -7.60
CA MET A 14 6.58 25.42 -8.40
C MET A 14 6.41 24.13 -7.59
N VAL A 15 6.45 24.21 -6.26
CA VAL A 15 6.24 23.08 -5.35
C VAL A 15 4.76 22.68 -5.36
N ASN A 16 4.50 21.39 -5.50
CA ASN A 16 3.13 20.87 -5.50
C ASN A 16 2.51 20.91 -4.08
N SER A 17 1.19 20.74 -3.96
CA SER A 17 0.47 20.73 -2.67
C SER A 17 0.93 19.67 -1.67
N LYS A 18 1.70 18.68 -2.14
CA LYS A 18 2.33 17.62 -1.35
C LYS A 18 3.74 17.97 -0.84
N GLY A 19 4.26 19.17 -1.16
CA GLY A 19 5.63 19.56 -0.82
C GLY A 19 6.68 18.93 -1.74
N GLU A 20 6.34 18.65 -3.00
CA GLU A 20 7.22 17.94 -3.93
C GLU A 20 7.58 18.78 -5.16
N ILE A 21 8.83 18.64 -5.62
CA ILE A 21 9.33 19.26 -6.86
C ILE A 21 10.09 18.23 -7.70
N SER A 22 9.84 18.19 -9.01
CA SER A 22 10.55 17.29 -9.92
C SER A 22 11.97 17.77 -10.19
N PHE A 23 12.93 16.85 -10.17
CA PHE A 23 14.34 17.17 -10.43
C PHE A 23 14.57 17.81 -11.81
N GLU A 24 13.81 17.40 -12.83
CA GLU A 24 13.89 17.98 -14.18
C GLU A 24 13.47 19.45 -14.21
N ARG A 25 12.40 19.81 -13.49
CA ARG A 25 11.92 21.18 -13.40
C ARG A 25 12.92 22.09 -12.68
N LEU A 26 13.55 21.56 -11.63
CA LEU A 26 14.60 22.29 -10.91
C LEU A 26 15.85 22.47 -11.79
N ARG A 27 16.22 21.45 -12.57
CA ARG A 27 17.35 21.48 -13.50
C ARG A 27 17.16 22.51 -14.63
N ASP A 28 15.96 22.56 -15.21
CA ASP A 28 15.59 23.51 -16.26
C ASP A 28 15.64 24.96 -15.76
N TYR A 29 15.13 25.20 -14.54
CA TYR A 29 15.16 26.52 -13.91
C TYR A 29 16.58 27.00 -13.56
N LEU A 30 17.44 26.10 -13.09
CA LEU A 30 18.82 26.42 -12.66
C LEU A 30 19.85 26.37 -13.81
N GLY A 31 19.41 26.12 -15.06
CA GLY A 31 20.27 26.15 -16.23
C GLY A 31 21.33 25.04 -16.29
N GLY A 32 21.14 23.95 -15.55
CA GLY A 32 22.00 22.76 -15.63
C GLY A 32 23.35 22.83 -14.90
N ASP A 33 23.57 23.81 -14.02
CA ASP A 33 24.77 23.86 -13.16
C ASP A 33 24.64 22.84 -12.01
N GLU A 34 25.39 21.73 -12.08
CA GLU A 34 25.31 20.62 -11.11
C GLU A 34 25.59 21.07 -9.66
N ILE A 35 26.53 22.00 -9.46
CA ILE A 35 26.94 22.47 -8.13
C ILE A 35 25.80 23.28 -7.49
N LEU A 36 25.15 24.13 -8.28
CA LEU A 36 24.04 24.97 -7.82
C LEU A 36 22.80 24.12 -7.50
N ILE A 37 22.55 23.07 -8.29
CA ILE A 37 21.42 22.15 -8.07
C ILE A 37 21.60 21.41 -6.74
N GLU A 38 22.78 20.88 -6.44
CA GLU A 38 23.04 20.18 -5.18
C GLU A 38 22.79 21.07 -3.95
N GLU A 39 23.27 22.31 -3.98
CA GLU A 39 23.09 23.25 -2.87
C GLU A 39 21.62 23.67 -2.70
N VAL A 40 20.88 23.83 -3.79
CA VAL A 40 19.44 24.15 -3.76
C VAL A 40 18.62 22.96 -3.25
N VAL A 41 18.95 21.73 -3.67
CA VAL A 41 18.31 20.50 -3.17
C VAL A 41 18.51 20.37 -1.67
N GLU A 42 19.70 20.66 -1.14
CA GLU A 42 19.98 20.60 0.30
C GLU A 42 19.13 21.61 1.09
N LYS A 43 19.00 22.84 0.58
CA LYS A 43 18.15 23.88 1.21
C LYS A 43 16.66 23.52 1.14
N LEU A 44 16.20 22.97 0.02
CA LEU A 44 14.81 22.50 -0.13
C LEU A 44 14.49 21.35 0.81
N GLN A 45 15.41 20.38 0.96
CA GLN A 45 15.25 19.29 1.92
C GLN A 45 15.22 19.80 3.37
N LYS A 46 16.09 20.75 3.73
CA LYS A 46 16.05 21.45 5.04
C LYS A 46 14.74 22.20 5.27
N GLY A 47 14.13 22.72 4.21
CA GLY A 47 12.82 23.36 4.21
C GLY A 47 11.62 22.40 4.18
N GLY A 48 11.85 21.08 4.14
CA GLY A 48 10.79 20.06 4.11
C GLY A 48 10.18 19.80 2.73
N VAL A 49 10.80 20.28 1.65
CA VAL A 49 10.39 20.01 0.26
C VAL A 49 11.13 18.78 -0.24
N ASN A 50 10.39 17.77 -0.68
CA ASN A 50 10.95 16.53 -1.19
C ASN A 50 11.17 16.61 -2.70
N VAL A 51 12.43 16.49 -3.14
CA VAL A 51 12.78 16.46 -4.56
C VAL A 51 12.54 15.05 -5.09
N VAL A 52 11.65 14.92 -6.07
CA VAL A 52 11.30 13.63 -6.67
C VAL A 52 12.00 13.46 -8.01
N THR A 53 12.62 12.29 -8.18
CA THR A 53 13.10 11.79 -9.48
C THR A 53 12.06 10.87 -10.09
N GLU A 54 12.07 10.71 -11.41
CA GLU A 54 11.17 9.76 -12.11
C GLU A 54 11.30 8.34 -11.51
N GLU A 55 12.52 7.91 -11.17
CA GLU A 55 12.76 6.65 -10.49
C GLU A 55 12.07 6.54 -9.12
N SER A 56 12.03 7.63 -8.34
CA SER A 56 11.36 7.65 -7.04
C SER A 56 9.85 7.53 -7.16
N ILE A 57 9.26 8.10 -8.22
CA ILE A 57 7.84 8.02 -8.54
C ILE A 57 7.49 6.59 -8.98
N GLU A 58 8.31 6.02 -9.84
CA GLU A 58 8.12 4.64 -10.31
C GLU A 58 8.26 3.62 -9.17
N MET A 59 9.24 3.81 -8.28
CA MET A 59 9.41 2.97 -7.09
C MET A 59 8.20 3.03 -6.16
N ARG A 60 7.64 4.23 -5.91
CA ARG A 60 6.41 4.38 -5.11
C ARG A 60 5.21 3.70 -5.76
N LYS A 61 5.04 3.85 -7.07
CA LYS A 61 3.96 3.21 -7.82
C LYS A 61 4.06 1.68 -7.75
N ARG A 62 5.27 1.12 -7.90
CA ARG A 62 5.52 -0.33 -7.73
C ARG A 62 5.21 -0.80 -6.32
N LEU A 63 5.56 -0.01 -5.30
CA LEU A 63 5.24 -0.32 -3.91
C LEU A 63 3.73 -0.33 -3.66
N GLU A 64 3.00 0.67 -4.15
CA GLU A 64 1.54 0.73 -4.06
C GLU A 64 0.87 -0.46 -4.78
N GLU A 65 1.36 -0.82 -5.97
CA GLU A 65 0.87 -1.99 -6.70
C GLU A 65 1.12 -3.29 -5.94
N SER A 66 2.31 -3.43 -5.31
CA SER A 66 2.63 -4.59 -4.47
C SER A 66 1.74 -4.68 -3.22
N GLN A 67 1.43 -3.55 -2.58
CA GLN A 67 0.53 -3.49 -1.43
C GLN A 67 -0.92 -3.83 -1.83
N LYS A 68 -1.39 -3.31 -2.98
CA LYS A 68 -2.69 -3.70 -3.55
C LYS A 68 -2.74 -5.19 -3.90
N LYS A 69 -1.64 -5.76 -4.40
CA LYS A 69 -1.52 -7.20 -4.69
C LYS A 69 -1.51 -8.05 -3.42
N ALA A 70 -0.86 -7.59 -2.35
CA ALA A 70 -0.88 -8.24 -1.04
C ALA A 70 -2.29 -8.21 -0.43
N LEU A 71 -3.01 -7.08 -0.53
CA LEU A 71 -4.39 -6.96 -0.06
C LEU A 71 -5.34 -7.92 -0.82
N ARG A 72 -5.16 -8.04 -2.13
CA ARG A 72 -5.89 -9.03 -2.96
C ARG A 72 -5.60 -10.48 -2.58
N LYS A 73 -4.44 -10.77 -2.01
CA LYS A 73 -4.08 -12.12 -1.53
C LYS A 73 -4.77 -12.46 -0.20
N THR A 74 -4.98 -11.49 0.68
CA THR A 74 -5.74 -11.69 1.94
C THR A 74 -7.22 -11.95 1.67
N ASP A 75 -7.78 -11.25 0.69
CA ASP A 75 -9.13 -11.49 0.17
C ASP A 75 -9.35 -12.95 -0.27
N ASP A 76 -8.30 -13.64 -0.70
CA ASP A 76 -8.36 -15.00 -1.24
C ASP A 76 -8.66 -16.04 -0.15
N ALA A 77 -8.11 -15.89 1.06
CA ALA A 77 -8.35 -16.84 2.15
C ALA A 77 -9.81 -16.78 2.66
N VAL A 78 -10.34 -15.57 2.83
CA VAL A 78 -11.74 -15.37 3.26
C VAL A 78 -12.70 -15.83 2.15
N LYS A 79 -12.43 -15.47 0.89
CA LYS A 79 -13.24 -15.91 -0.25
C LYS A 79 -13.20 -17.43 -0.43
N LEU A 80 -12.04 -18.05 -0.23
CA LEU A 80 -11.89 -19.50 -0.27
C LEU A 80 -12.74 -20.17 0.80
N TYR A 81 -12.67 -19.70 2.05
CA TYR A 81 -13.47 -20.25 3.14
C TYR A 81 -14.97 -20.11 2.89
N LEU A 82 -15.42 -18.92 2.48
CA LEU A 82 -16.84 -18.69 2.18
C LEU A 82 -17.32 -19.53 1.01
N ARG A 83 -16.48 -19.73 -0.02
CA ARG A 83 -16.80 -20.62 -1.14
C ARG A 83 -16.93 -22.07 -0.68
N GLU A 84 -16.04 -22.54 0.18
CA GLU A 84 -16.06 -23.92 0.67
C GLU A 84 -17.22 -24.15 1.63
N MET A 85 -17.49 -23.20 2.53
CA MET A 85 -18.66 -23.26 3.42
C MET A 85 -19.97 -23.21 2.65
N GLY A 86 -20.05 -22.41 1.58
CA GLY A 86 -21.24 -22.34 0.72
C GLY A 86 -21.54 -23.61 -0.08
N ARG A 87 -20.57 -24.53 -0.21
CA ARG A 87 -20.81 -25.86 -0.81
C ARG A 87 -21.55 -26.81 0.14
N ILE A 88 -21.45 -26.59 1.44
CA ILE A 88 -22.07 -27.45 2.45
C ILE A 88 -23.54 -27.05 2.57
N GLN A 89 -24.44 -28.01 2.37
CA GLN A 89 -25.88 -27.77 2.51
C GLN A 89 -26.23 -27.60 3.98
N LEU A 90 -27.17 -26.67 4.26
CA LEU A 90 -27.71 -26.50 5.60
C LEU A 90 -28.54 -27.71 5.99
N LEU A 91 -28.41 -28.12 7.26
CA LEU A 91 -29.17 -29.24 7.81
C LEU A 91 -30.62 -28.85 8.04
N THR A 92 -31.52 -29.79 7.79
CA THR A 92 -32.90 -29.70 8.23
C THR A 92 -33.03 -30.11 9.70
N LYS A 93 -34.11 -29.68 10.37
CA LYS A 93 -34.39 -30.01 11.77
C LYS A 93 -34.38 -31.52 12.07
N GLU A 94 -34.82 -32.36 11.13
CA GLU A 94 -34.81 -33.81 11.30
C GLU A 94 -33.40 -34.40 11.16
N GLU A 95 -32.60 -33.88 10.24
CA GLU A 95 -31.20 -34.30 10.07
C GLU A 95 -30.35 -33.93 11.28
N GLU A 96 -30.54 -32.73 11.84
CA GLU A 96 -29.91 -32.32 13.09
C GLU A 96 -30.24 -33.27 14.24
N ARG A 97 -31.53 -33.63 14.41
CA ARG A 97 -31.94 -34.59 15.45
C ARG A 97 -31.32 -35.97 15.23
N ARG A 98 -31.22 -36.43 13.98
CA ARG A 98 -30.60 -37.72 13.63
C ARG A 98 -29.11 -37.72 13.96
N LEU A 99 -28.39 -36.67 13.59
CA LEU A 99 -26.96 -36.52 13.88
C LEU A 99 -26.70 -36.45 15.38
N ALA A 100 -27.50 -35.67 16.12
CA ALA A 100 -27.38 -35.57 17.58
C ALA A 100 -27.52 -36.95 18.26
N LYS A 101 -28.52 -37.74 17.85
CA LYS A 101 -28.71 -39.10 18.37
C LYS A 101 -27.52 -40.01 18.03
N GLN A 102 -27.01 -39.96 16.80
CA GLN A 102 -25.82 -40.73 16.40
C GLN A 102 -24.58 -40.37 17.21
N MET A 103 -24.38 -39.09 17.53
CA MET A 103 -23.27 -38.64 18.37
C MET A 103 -23.40 -39.15 19.81
N ASP A 104 -24.60 -39.13 20.39
CA ASP A 104 -24.84 -39.63 21.74
C ASP A 104 -24.63 -41.14 21.84
N ASP A 105 -25.17 -41.90 20.88
CA ASP A 105 -24.96 -43.35 20.79
C ASP A 105 -23.46 -43.69 20.60
N GLY A 106 -22.75 -42.93 19.75
CA GLY A 106 -21.31 -43.09 19.55
C GLY A 106 -20.53 -42.82 20.84
N ARG A 107 -20.90 -41.77 21.59
CA ARG A 107 -20.27 -41.43 22.86
C ARG A 107 -20.49 -42.51 23.92
N ARG A 108 -21.72 -43.03 24.06
CA ARG A 108 -22.02 -44.13 25.00
C ARG A 108 -21.17 -45.36 24.72
N LYS A 109 -21.06 -45.76 23.46
CA LYS A 109 -20.22 -46.91 23.06
C LYS A 109 -18.74 -46.75 23.40
N ILE A 110 -18.22 -45.52 23.38
CA ILE A 110 -16.82 -45.24 23.74
C ILE A 110 -16.65 -45.21 25.27
N CYS A 111 -17.64 -44.71 26.01
CA CYS A 111 -17.55 -44.57 27.48
C CYS A 111 -17.98 -45.81 28.26
N GLU A 112 -18.75 -46.73 27.68
CA GLU A 112 -19.17 -47.99 28.31
C GLU A 112 -18.10 -49.11 28.22
N TYR A 113 -16.91 -48.80 27.70
CA TYR A 113 -15.72 -49.67 27.67
C TYR A 113 -14.63 -49.13 28.59
#